data_AF-A0AAD8SHE1-F1
#
_entry.id   AF-A0AAD8SHE1-F1
#
_cell.length_a   1.000
_cell.length_b   1.000
_cell.length_c   1.000
_cell.angle_alpha   90.00
_cell.angle_beta   90.00
_cell.angle_gamma   90.00
#
_symmetry.space_group_name_H-M   'P 1'
#
loop_
_entity.id
_entity.type
_entity.pdbx_description
1 polymer ?
#
loop_
_entity_poly.entity_id
_entity_poly.type
_entity_poly.pdbx_seq_one_letter_code
_entity_poly.pdbx_strand_id
1 'polypeptide(L)'
;MRQRLNGNEYDGIRDFLDDLVHADVPDSPPPEPRRRTGGAAEPEEPEPTAKAFYDMIAAAKRPLYEGAAISQLDAISQCLADKTRYNTTREGFEASLKTTATPTGHQFEGYGVTHNWTHEAALTKLEYYKDLELPHNIDVMHTVKNVAESVFHTCLNIPGKSKDNVKARVDVEILCDREKLHMKRPIGRQKNWFKPHANFCLDSIQKKEAFRWLKYVVMFPDGYCSNMSKGVNLSTGKVTGLKSHDYHIWIQRLMPVMLRGYIPEKVWRVLAQLSHFFRTLCAKQICPEVIAKLQHTVPELLCNLEMIFPPGFFTPMAHLIVHLANEALLGGPVSPHGNLPIPSEDDYNNIDPVTYEGIFYQEEQDFGEYILEPFVQEDLGNDAETRGESVVDLKDISMLEKLLEANDNYDEPPPVDPSTLYSQDSDSDSDPEKEKETEYESERESDDGW
;
A
#
# COMPACT_ATOMS: atom_id res chain seq x y z
N MET A 1 40.42 -15.60 -30.68
CA MET A 1 41.42 -16.68 -30.63
C MET A 1 40.69 -17.93 -30.12
N ARG A 2 40.55 -18.97 -30.95
CA ARG A 2 39.90 -20.24 -30.58
C ARG A 2 40.75 -21.00 -29.56
N GLN A 3 40.13 -21.68 -28.61
CA GLN A 3 40.34 -23.13 -28.40
C GLN A 3 39.25 -23.74 -27.51
N ARG A 4 38.47 -24.64 -28.11
CA ARG A 4 37.71 -25.69 -27.42
C ARG A 4 38.67 -26.83 -27.12
N LEU A 5 38.63 -27.36 -25.89
CA LEU A 5 39.17 -28.68 -25.56
C LEU A 5 38.18 -29.40 -24.64
N ASN A 6 37.65 -30.49 -25.19
CA ASN A 6 37.16 -31.71 -24.54
C ASN A 6 36.05 -31.61 -23.48
N GLY A 7 34.87 -32.07 -23.91
CA GLY A 7 33.69 -32.27 -23.09
C GLY A 7 33.86 -33.32 -21.99
N ASN A 8 33.32 -32.97 -20.85
CA ASN A 8 32.58 -33.76 -19.87
C ASN A 8 32.38 -32.82 -18.67
N GLU A 9 31.31 -32.04 -18.69
CA GLU A 9 30.90 -31.25 -17.53
C GLU A 9 30.18 -32.17 -16.55
N TYR A 10 30.84 -32.38 -15.41
CA TYR A 10 30.37 -33.13 -14.26
C TYR A 10 29.59 -32.17 -13.36
N ASP A 11 28.25 -32.23 -13.35
CA ASP A 11 27.38 -31.42 -12.48
C ASP A 11 26.83 -32.29 -11.34
N GLY A 12 27.68 -32.49 -10.32
CA GLY A 12 27.56 -33.50 -9.25
C GLY A 12 26.38 -33.38 -8.26
N ILE A 13 25.28 -32.72 -8.63
CA ILE A 13 24.06 -32.64 -7.81
C ILE A 13 22.83 -33.17 -8.57
N ARG A 14 22.81 -33.10 -9.91
CA ARG A 14 21.71 -33.65 -10.72
C ARG A 14 21.79 -35.16 -10.86
N ASP A 15 22.97 -35.71 -11.12
CA ASP A 15 23.16 -37.16 -11.29
C ASP A 15 22.90 -37.95 -9.98
N PHE A 16 23.07 -37.32 -8.81
CA PHE A 16 22.80 -37.95 -7.52
C PHE A 16 21.32 -38.18 -7.24
N LEU A 17 20.45 -37.30 -7.73
CA LEU A 17 18.99 -37.44 -7.55
C LEU A 17 18.40 -38.45 -8.52
N ASP A 18 18.94 -38.54 -9.74
CA ASP A 18 18.53 -39.55 -10.72
C ASP A 18 18.98 -40.97 -10.31
N ASP A 19 20.16 -41.10 -9.68
CA ASP A 19 20.62 -42.38 -9.10
C ASP A 19 19.76 -42.85 -7.92
N LEU A 20 19.12 -41.93 -7.17
CA LEU A 20 18.21 -42.26 -6.08
C LEU A 20 16.83 -42.74 -6.59
N VAL A 21 16.42 -42.27 -7.77
CA VAL A 21 15.17 -42.67 -8.45
C VAL A 21 15.33 -44.01 -9.17
N HIS A 22 16.56 -44.41 -9.51
CA HIS A 22 16.88 -45.68 -10.18
C HIS A 22 17.45 -46.78 -9.26
N ALA A 23 17.46 -46.55 -7.94
CA ALA A 23 17.76 -47.58 -6.97
C ALA A 23 16.60 -48.60 -6.88
N ASP A 24 16.66 -49.63 -7.70
CA ASP A 24 15.78 -50.82 -7.65
C ASP A 24 15.85 -51.45 -6.24
N VAL A 25 14.82 -51.18 -5.43
CA VAL A 25 14.60 -51.90 -4.17
C VAL A 25 13.93 -53.23 -4.52
N PRO A 26 14.53 -54.39 -4.24
CA PRO A 26 13.94 -55.67 -4.62
C PRO A 26 12.56 -55.86 -3.98
N ASP A 27 11.56 -56.13 -4.82
CA ASP A 27 10.16 -56.37 -4.44
C ASP A 27 10.06 -57.35 -3.27
N SER A 28 9.61 -56.85 -2.12
CA SER A 28 9.24 -57.70 -1.00
C SER A 28 7.94 -58.43 -1.36
N PRO A 29 7.86 -59.77 -1.19
CA PRO A 29 6.65 -60.50 -1.53
C PRO A 29 5.45 -60.03 -0.69
N PRO A 30 4.21 -60.07 -1.22
CA PRO A 30 3.04 -59.55 -0.51
C PRO A 30 2.84 -60.31 0.80
N PRO A 31 2.49 -59.64 1.91
CA PRO A 31 2.25 -60.33 3.17
C PRO A 31 1.03 -61.25 3.05
N GLU A 32 1.22 -62.53 3.38
CA GLU A 32 0.14 -63.53 3.43
C GLU A 32 -1.02 -63.08 4.35
N PRO A 33 -2.27 -63.44 4.02
CA PRO A 33 -3.43 -62.99 4.78
C PRO A 33 -3.44 -63.64 6.17
N ARG A 34 -2.99 -62.89 7.17
CA ARG A 34 -3.07 -63.31 8.57
C ARG A 34 -4.53 -63.44 8.98
N ARG A 35 -4.90 -64.65 9.42
CA ARG A 35 -6.16 -64.98 10.10
C ARG A 35 -6.50 -63.90 11.13
N ARG A 36 -7.70 -63.33 11.04
CA ARG A 36 -8.31 -62.58 12.14
C ARG A 36 -8.48 -63.51 13.33
N THR A 37 -7.56 -63.46 14.28
CA THR A 37 -7.79 -63.90 15.66
C THR A 37 -8.03 -62.65 16.49
N GLY A 38 -9.25 -62.53 17.01
CA GLY A 38 -9.67 -61.41 17.85
C GLY A 38 -8.83 -61.28 19.10
N GLY A 39 -8.48 -60.04 19.40
CA GLY A 39 -7.82 -59.58 20.62
C GLY A 39 -7.41 -58.14 20.35
N ALA A 40 -8.10 -57.18 20.99
CA ALA A 40 -7.70 -55.78 20.95
C ALA A 40 -6.30 -55.70 21.59
N ALA A 41 -5.27 -55.59 20.76
CA ALA A 41 -3.92 -55.30 21.22
C ALA A 41 -3.91 -53.82 21.60
N GLU A 42 -3.88 -53.53 22.89
CA GLU A 42 -3.64 -52.17 23.37
C GLU A 42 -2.26 -51.70 22.88
N PRO A 43 -2.12 -50.43 22.45
CA PRO A 43 -0.88 -49.95 21.87
C PRO A 43 0.25 -50.01 22.92
N GLU A 44 1.28 -50.80 22.64
CA GLU A 44 2.46 -50.94 23.48
C GLU A 44 3.23 -49.60 23.48
N GLU A 45 3.43 -49.00 24.67
CA GLU A 45 4.05 -47.68 24.76
C GLU A 45 5.52 -47.69 24.29
N PRO A 46 5.97 -46.65 23.57
CA PRO A 46 7.33 -46.58 23.07
C PRO A 46 8.37 -46.56 24.20
N GLU A 47 9.54 -47.15 23.92
CA GLU A 47 10.71 -47.17 24.80
C GLU A 47 11.07 -45.73 25.26
N PRO A 48 11.51 -45.52 26.52
CA PRO A 48 11.58 -44.18 27.13
C PRO A 48 12.42 -43.17 26.35
N THR A 49 13.49 -43.63 25.69
CA THR A 49 14.38 -42.78 24.90
C THR A 49 13.70 -42.35 23.60
N ALA A 50 12.98 -43.27 22.95
CA ALA A 50 12.16 -42.95 21.79
C ALA A 50 11.02 -42.00 22.14
N LYS A 51 10.34 -42.20 23.29
CA LYS A 51 9.29 -41.31 23.79
C LYS A 51 9.82 -39.88 24.00
N ALA A 52 10.98 -39.74 24.66
CA ALA A 52 11.62 -38.44 24.87
C ALA A 52 12.02 -37.74 23.55
N PHE A 53 12.49 -38.51 22.56
CA PHE A 53 12.82 -37.97 21.24
C PHE A 53 11.58 -37.50 20.47
N TYR A 54 10.49 -38.28 20.50
CA TYR A 54 9.24 -37.90 19.86
C TYR A 54 8.58 -36.70 20.55
N ASP A 55 8.67 -36.62 21.88
CA ASP A 55 8.18 -35.46 22.64
C ASP A 55 8.98 -34.18 22.33
N MET A 56 10.30 -34.30 22.15
CA MET A 56 11.15 -33.17 21.74
C MET A 56 10.78 -32.67 20.34
N ILE A 57 10.57 -33.57 19.38
CA ILE A 57 10.17 -33.20 18.01
C ILE A 57 8.76 -32.61 17.99
N ALA A 58 7.84 -33.17 18.77
CA ALA A 58 6.48 -32.66 18.89
C ALA A 58 6.45 -31.26 19.53
N ALA A 59 7.33 -30.98 20.50
CA ALA A 59 7.46 -29.67 21.12
C ALA A 59 8.06 -28.62 20.15
N ALA A 60 9.10 -28.97 19.39
CA ALA A 60 9.75 -28.06 18.45
C ALA A 60 8.88 -27.67 17.24
N LYS A 61 7.90 -28.51 16.88
CA LYS A 61 6.92 -28.25 15.82
C LYS A 61 5.72 -27.43 16.28
N ARG A 62 5.64 -27.09 17.57
CA ARG A 62 4.59 -26.18 18.04
C ARG A 62 4.83 -24.78 17.47
N PRO A 63 3.76 -24.03 17.17
CA PRO A 63 3.85 -22.63 16.82
C PRO A 63 4.71 -21.87 17.84
N LEU A 64 5.50 -20.91 17.37
CA LEU A 64 6.38 -20.13 18.23
C LEU A 64 5.62 -19.42 19.38
N TYR A 65 4.37 -19.04 19.14
CA TYR A 65 3.37 -18.62 20.13
C TYR A 65 1.95 -18.93 19.60
N GLU A 66 0.91 -18.80 20.43
CA GLU A 66 -0.47 -19.07 20.04
C GLU A 66 -0.93 -18.11 18.92
N GLY A 67 -1.10 -18.62 17.70
CA GLY A 67 -1.39 -17.83 16.48
C GLY A 67 -0.22 -17.64 15.51
N ALA A 68 0.98 -18.14 15.81
CA ALA A 68 2.11 -18.07 14.89
C ALA A 68 2.01 -19.09 13.74
N ALA A 69 2.24 -18.65 12.50
CA ALA A 69 2.26 -19.52 11.33
C ALA A 69 3.56 -20.33 11.17
N ILE A 70 4.61 -19.93 11.91
CA ILE A 70 5.93 -20.56 11.88
C ILE A 70 6.21 -21.27 13.19
N SER A 71 6.75 -22.49 13.10
CA SER A 71 7.18 -23.23 14.30
C SER A 71 8.49 -22.69 14.83
N GLN A 72 8.81 -23.04 16.08
CA GLN A 72 10.11 -22.72 16.67
C GLN A 72 11.28 -23.26 15.84
N LEU A 73 11.09 -24.42 15.21
CA LEU A 73 12.07 -25.02 14.31
C LEU A 73 12.26 -24.22 13.02
N ASP A 74 11.17 -23.71 12.42
CA ASP A 74 11.22 -22.94 11.17
C ASP A 74 11.93 -21.60 11.36
N ALA A 75 11.62 -20.91 12.46
CA ALA A 75 12.25 -19.64 12.81
C ALA A 75 13.77 -19.80 13.00
N ILE A 76 14.20 -20.84 13.75
CA ILE A 76 15.62 -21.12 13.97
C ILE A 76 16.32 -21.52 12.66
N SER A 77 15.66 -22.27 11.78
CA SER A 77 16.19 -22.66 10.48
C SER A 77 16.38 -21.45 9.55
N GLN A 78 15.46 -20.49 9.55
CA GLN A 78 15.58 -19.26 8.76
C GLN A 78 16.72 -18.37 9.28
N CYS A 79 16.82 -18.18 10.60
CA CYS A 79 17.94 -17.43 11.18
C CYS A 79 19.31 -18.08 10.86
N LEU A 80 19.39 -19.41 10.84
CA LEU A 80 20.62 -20.12 10.45
C LEU A 80 20.95 -19.95 8.96
N ALA A 81 19.92 -19.92 8.09
CA ALA A 81 20.11 -19.63 6.67
C ALA A 81 20.64 -18.21 6.45
N ASP A 82 20.11 -17.23 7.18
CA ASP A 82 20.56 -15.84 7.09
C ASP A 82 21.98 -15.66 7.63
N LYS A 83 22.31 -16.31 8.75
CA LYS A 83 23.69 -16.34 9.27
C LYS A 83 24.69 -16.81 8.21
N THR A 84 24.29 -17.81 7.41
CA THR A 84 25.14 -18.41 6.38
C THR A 84 25.19 -17.52 5.12
N ARG A 85 24.06 -16.95 4.70
CA ARG A 85 23.96 -16.07 3.52
C ARG A 85 24.68 -14.74 3.70
N TYR A 86 24.68 -14.20 4.92
CA TYR A 86 25.26 -12.90 5.24
C TYR A 86 26.54 -13.00 6.07
N ASN A 87 27.11 -14.21 6.19
CA ASN A 87 28.37 -14.51 6.89
C ASN A 87 28.47 -13.88 8.29
N THR A 88 27.38 -13.92 9.05
CA THR A 88 27.29 -13.30 10.37
C THR A 88 28.13 -14.09 11.38
N THR A 89 28.92 -13.37 12.19
CA THR A 89 29.72 -14.01 13.25
C THR A 89 28.83 -14.71 14.27
N ARG A 90 29.39 -15.69 15.00
CA ARG A 90 28.63 -16.42 16.03
C ARG A 90 28.08 -15.49 17.11
N GLU A 91 28.87 -14.50 17.51
CA GLU A 91 28.47 -13.48 18.48
C GLU A 91 27.35 -12.58 17.95
N GLY A 92 27.41 -12.17 16.68
CA GLY A 92 26.35 -11.38 16.04
C GLY A 92 25.03 -12.15 15.88
N PHE A 93 25.12 -13.45 15.59
CA PHE A 93 23.95 -14.34 15.54
C PHE A 93 23.30 -14.52 16.92
N GLU A 94 24.09 -14.74 17.96
CA GLU A 94 23.60 -14.87 19.35
C GLU A 94 23.00 -13.55 19.88
N ALA A 95 23.51 -12.40 19.46
CA ALA A 95 22.90 -11.11 19.74
C ALA A 95 21.55 -10.94 19.02
N SER A 96 21.48 -11.27 17.73
CA SER A 96 20.25 -11.18 16.92
C SER A 96 19.11 -12.02 17.51
N LEU A 97 19.40 -13.26 17.94
CA LEU A 97 18.42 -14.13 18.60
C LEU A 97 17.89 -13.55 19.91
N LYS A 98 18.71 -12.82 20.67
CA LYS A 98 18.23 -12.17 21.91
C LYS A 98 17.29 -11.01 21.63
N THR A 99 17.52 -10.26 20.54
CA THR A 99 16.68 -9.12 20.15
C THR A 99 15.38 -9.52 19.47
N THR A 100 15.40 -10.58 18.65
CA THR A 100 14.24 -11.04 17.88
C THR A 100 13.43 -12.14 18.58
N ALA A 101 14.03 -12.88 19.51
CA ALA A 101 13.40 -14.00 20.21
C ALA A 101 13.59 -13.91 21.73
N THR A 102 12.98 -12.92 22.40
CA THR A 102 12.58 -13.01 23.82
C THR A 102 11.22 -12.30 24.04
N PRO A 103 10.40 -12.72 25.02
CA PRO A 103 9.17 -13.46 24.72
C PRO A 103 7.89 -12.71 25.16
N THR A 104 6.75 -13.13 24.56
CA THR A 104 5.38 -13.13 25.12
C THR A 104 5.00 -12.05 26.15
N GLY A 105 4.07 -11.16 25.77
CA GLY A 105 3.14 -10.53 26.73
C GLY A 105 3.13 -9.01 26.79
N HIS A 106 3.99 -8.30 26.07
CA HIS A 106 3.88 -6.85 25.95
C HIS A 106 2.89 -6.50 24.83
N GLN A 107 1.59 -6.50 25.15
CA GLN A 107 0.69 -5.59 24.43
C GLN A 107 1.09 -4.18 24.84
N PHE A 108 1.40 -3.34 23.86
CA PHE A 108 1.54 -1.91 24.10
C PHE A 108 0.29 -1.40 24.83
N GLU A 109 0.47 -0.63 25.90
CA GLU A 109 -0.66 -0.11 26.68
C GLU A 109 -1.57 0.71 25.77
N GLY A 110 -2.82 0.28 25.61
CA GLY A 110 -3.78 0.90 24.70
C GLY A 110 -3.87 0.29 23.30
N TYR A 111 -3.15 -0.78 23.01
CA TYR A 111 -3.31 -1.53 21.75
C TYR A 111 -4.76 -1.99 21.53
N GLY A 112 -5.33 -1.69 20.37
CA GLY A 112 -6.71 -2.00 20.00
C GLY A 112 -7.77 -1.08 20.63
N VAL A 113 -7.39 -0.13 21.48
CA VAL A 113 -8.30 0.84 22.12
C VAL A 113 -7.93 2.26 21.74
N THR A 114 -6.70 2.69 22.06
CA THR A 114 -6.20 4.03 21.74
C THR A 114 -5.34 4.04 20.49
N HIS A 115 -4.71 2.91 20.14
CA HIS A 115 -3.78 2.84 19.03
C HIS A 115 -3.63 1.41 18.49
N ASN A 116 -3.10 1.24 17.26
CA ASN A 116 -2.85 -0.08 16.64
C ASN A 116 -1.36 -0.39 16.43
N TRP A 117 -0.46 0.30 17.13
CA TRP A 117 0.98 0.09 17.03
C TRP A 117 1.39 -1.24 17.65
N THR A 118 2.04 -2.07 16.85
CA THR A 118 2.53 -3.40 17.25
C THR A 118 4.01 -3.43 17.57
N HIS A 119 4.74 -2.36 17.22
CA HIS A 119 6.19 -2.28 17.34
C HIS A 119 6.62 -0.85 17.64
N GLU A 120 7.70 -0.72 18.38
CA GLU A 120 8.44 0.54 18.56
C GLU A 120 9.83 0.34 17.95
N ALA A 121 10.27 1.28 17.10
CA ALA A 121 11.57 1.17 16.45
C ALA A 121 12.69 1.21 17.49
N ALA A 122 13.64 0.28 17.46
CA ALA A 122 14.72 0.22 18.47
C ALA A 122 15.56 1.51 18.56
N LEU A 123 15.59 2.31 17.48
CA LEU A 123 16.24 3.62 17.44
C LEU A 123 15.62 4.63 18.42
N THR A 124 14.33 4.51 18.76
CA THR A 124 13.66 5.40 19.72
C THR A 124 14.22 5.24 21.14
N LYS A 125 14.86 4.10 21.42
CA LYS A 125 15.45 3.77 22.73
C LYS A 125 16.86 4.30 22.91
N LEU A 126 17.46 4.89 21.87
CA LEU A 126 18.78 5.50 21.97
C LEU A 126 18.71 6.75 22.85
N GLU A 127 19.69 6.94 23.74
CA GLU A 127 19.67 8.03 24.73
C GLU A 127 19.55 9.42 24.09
N TYR A 128 20.12 9.59 22.89
CA TYR A 128 20.12 10.83 22.13
C TYR A 128 18.87 11.02 21.26
N TYR A 129 17.99 10.01 21.14
CA TYR A 129 16.81 10.10 20.26
C TYR A 129 15.89 11.26 20.65
N LYS A 130 15.78 11.52 21.96
CA LYS A 130 15.04 12.66 22.54
C LYS A 130 15.64 14.02 22.18
N ASP A 131 16.90 14.05 21.76
CA ASP A 131 17.63 15.27 21.41
C ASP A 131 17.54 15.55 19.89
N LEU A 132 16.90 14.67 19.09
CA LEU A 132 16.68 14.87 17.67
C LEU A 132 15.50 15.84 17.43
N GLU A 133 15.76 16.94 16.74
CA GLU A 133 14.70 17.88 16.31
C GLU A 133 13.76 17.25 15.27
N LEU A 134 14.29 16.33 14.45
CA LEU A 134 13.56 15.60 13.42
C LEU A 134 13.75 14.08 13.60
N PRO A 135 13.04 13.46 14.54
CA PRO A 135 13.19 12.03 14.88
C PRO A 135 12.57 11.08 13.85
N HIS A 136 11.71 11.60 12.97
CA HIS A 136 11.10 10.92 11.84
C HIS A 136 11.27 11.78 10.59
N ASN A 137 11.52 11.15 9.44
CA ASN A 137 11.61 11.82 8.14
C ASN A 137 10.62 11.15 7.20
N ILE A 138 9.55 11.88 6.84
CA ILE A 138 8.52 11.36 5.96
C ILE A 138 9.04 11.36 4.53
N ASP A 139 8.90 10.23 3.86
CA ASP A 139 9.15 10.15 2.43
C ASP A 139 8.11 10.99 1.66
N VAL A 140 8.48 12.23 1.34
CA VAL A 140 7.63 13.15 0.59
C VAL A 140 7.33 12.61 -0.81
N MET A 141 8.29 11.92 -1.45
CA MET A 141 8.10 11.37 -2.79
C MET A 141 7.00 10.30 -2.80
N HIS A 142 7.04 9.39 -1.83
CA HIS A 142 5.99 8.38 -1.70
C HIS A 142 4.67 8.96 -1.19
N THR A 143 4.71 9.91 -0.26
CA THR A 143 3.52 10.57 0.27
C THR A 143 2.75 11.32 -0.82
N VAL A 144 3.44 12.18 -1.58
CA VAL A 144 2.85 12.95 -2.69
C VAL A 144 2.28 12.01 -3.74
N LYS A 145 3.02 10.97 -4.14
CA LYS A 145 2.51 9.97 -5.08
C LYS A 145 1.21 9.32 -4.57
N ASN A 146 1.18 8.84 -3.34
CA ASN A 146 0.02 8.13 -2.79
C ASN A 146 -1.23 9.02 -2.70
N VAL A 147 -1.04 10.28 -2.29
CA VAL A 147 -2.12 11.27 -2.28
C VAL A 147 -2.57 11.57 -3.71
N ALA A 148 -1.65 11.82 -4.62
CA ALA A 148 -1.94 12.10 -6.03
C ALA A 148 -2.66 10.95 -6.72
N GLU A 149 -2.24 9.70 -6.53
CA GLU A 149 -2.92 8.51 -7.04
C GLU A 149 -4.34 8.41 -6.49
N SER A 150 -4.52 8.63 -5.19
CA SER A 150 -5.83 8.58 -4.55
C SER A 150 -6.77 9.65 -5.10
N VAL A 151 -6.32 10.90 -5.24
CA VAL A 151 -7.11 11.98 -5.84
C VAL A 151 -7.37 11.72 -7.32
N PHE A 152 -6.37 11.31 -8.08
CA PHE A 152 -6.48 11.01 -9.52
C PHE A 152 -7.56 9.95 -9.77
N HIS A 153 -7.46 8.80 -9.12
CA HIS A 153 -8.39 7.71 -9.34
C HIS A 153 -9.81 8.02 -8.85
N THR A 154 -9.92 8.79 -7.76
CA THR A 154 -11.21 9.16 -7.18
C THR A 154 -11.91 10.21 -8.03
N CYS A 155 -11.28 11.35 -8.29
CA CYS A 155 -11.88 12.43 -9.08
C CYS A 155 -12.17 12.02 -10.52
N LEU A 156 -11.32 11.19 -11.15
CA LEU A 156 -11.57 10.69 -12.49
C LEU A 156 -12.45 9.43 -12.53
N ASN A 157 -13.02 9.01 -11.39
CA ASN A 157 -13.87 7.83 -11.26
C ASN A 157 -13.32 6.62 -12.03
N ILE A 158 -12.10 6.22 -11.69
CA ILE A 158 -11.40 5.10 -12.33
C ILE A 158 -11.91 3.79 -11.73
N PRO A 159 -12.52 2.90 -12.53
CA PRO A 159 -13.09 1.65 -12.02
C PRO A 159 -12.05 0.80 -11.30
N GLY A 160 -12.39 0.32 -10.10
CA GLY A 160 -11.53 -0.53 -9.27
C GLY A 160 -10.41 0.19 -8.52
N LYS A 161 -10.15 1.47 -8.79
CA LYS A 161 -9.09 2.25 -8.12
C LYS A 161 -9.59 3.47 -7.34
N SER A 162 -10.81 3.90 -7.61
CA SER A 162 -11.45 5.00 -6.88
C SER A 162 -11.59 4.69 -5.39
N LYS A 163 -11.27 5.66 -4.52
CA LYS A 163 -11.56 5.58 -3.07
C LYS A 163 -13.04 5.79 -2.76
N ASP A 164 -13.83 6.13 -3.77
CA ASP A 164 -15.28 6.21 -3.72
C ASP A 164 -15.96 4.89 -4.12
N ASN A 165 -15.80 3.87 -3.27
CA ASN A 165 -16.34 2.53 -3.47
C ASN A 165 -17.56 2.24 -2.56
N VAL A 166 -18.22 1.08 -2.74
CA VAL A 166 -19.44 0.73 -1.99
C VAL A 166 -19.17 0.69 -0.47
N LYS A 167 -18.08 0.06 -0.04
CA LYS A 167 -17.70 0.02 1.39
C LYS A 167 -17.55 1.43 1.96
N ALA A 168 -16.84 2.31 1.25
CA ALA A 168 -16.67 3.70 1.64
C ALA A 168 -18.00 4.47 1.71
N ARG A 169 -19.02 4.12 0.90
CA ARG A 169 -20.38 4.70 1.00
C ARG A 169 -21.15 4.21 2.21
N VAL A 170 -20.97 2.95 2.60
CA VAL A 170 -21.53 2.42 3.85
C VAL A 170 -20.90 3.15 5.05
N ASP A 171 -19.59 3.34 5.05
CA ASP A 171 -18.90 4.09 6.10
C ASP A 171 -19.39 5.54 6.16
N VAL A 172 -19.65 6.16 5.00
CA VAL A 172 -20.23 7.51 4.95
C VAL A 172 -21.61 7.54 5.62
N GLU A 173 -22.49 6.56 5.37
CA GLU A 173 -23.82 6.51 6.01
C GLU A 173 -23.75 6.31 7.53
N ILE A 174 -22.71 5.61 8.02
CA ILE A 174 -22.52 5.34 9.46
C ILE A 174 -21.83 6.51 10.18
N LEU A 175 -20.80 7.10 9.56
CA LEU A 175 -19.86 8.01 10.22
C LEU A 175 -20.03 9.47 9.83
N CYS A 176 -20.72 9.78 8.73
CA CYS A 176 -20.79 11.12 8.16
C CYS A 176 -22.24 11.56 7.89
N ASP A 177 -22.53 12.83 8.13
CA ASP A 177 -23.84 13.41 7.78
C ASP A 177 -23.89 13.85 6.30
N ARG A 178 -23.88 12.89 5.38
CA ARG A 178 -23.82 13.12 3.92
C ARG A 178 -24.87 12.32 3.16
N GLU A 179 -26.14 12.59 3.42
CA GLU A 179 -27.28 11.85 2.82
C GLU A 179 -27.22 11.73 1.30
N LYS A 180 -26.73 12.77 0.61
CA LYS A 180 -26.57 12.78 -0.86
C LYS A 180 -25.63 11.70 -1.37
N LEU A 181 -24.76 11.17 -0.52
CA LEU A 181 -23.80 10.13 -0.83
C LEU A 181 -24.26 8.73 -0.42
N HIS A 182 -25.38 8.58 0.30
CA HIS A 182 -25.82 7.29 0.81
C HIS A 182 -26.22 6.34 -0.33
N MET A 183 -26.05 5.03 -0.08
CA MET A 183 -26.46 4.00 -1.03
C MET A 183 -27.98 3.95 -1.11
N LYS A 184 -28.53 4.02 -2.33
CA LYS A 184 -29.97 3.93 -2.55
C LYS A 184 -30.39 2.46 -2.66
N ARG A 185 -31.31 2.06 -1.77
CA ARG A 185 -31.91 0.72 -1.73
C ARG A 185 -32.73 0.43 -3.00
N PRO A 186 -32.83 -0.84 -3.43
CA PRO A 186 -33.70 -1.23 -4.53
C PRO A 186 -35.19 -1.04 -4.15
N ILE A 187 -35.77 0.11 -4.50
CA ILE A 187 -37.18 0.44 -4.22
C ILE A 187 -37.90 0.81 -5.52
N GLY A 188 -39.10 0.26 -5.72
CA GLY A 188 -39.98 0.61 -6.83
C GLY A 188 -39.44 0.19 -8.20
N ARG A 189 -39.10 1.17 -9.06
CA ARG A 189 -38.56 0.91 -10.41
C ARG A 189 -37.07 0.50 -10.39
N GLN A 190 -36.37 0.78 -9.29
CA GLN A 190 -34.96 0.48 -9.12
C GLN A 190 -34.80 -0.94 -8.57
N LYS A 191 -34.32 -1.85 -9.42
CA LYS A 191 -34.19 -3.28 -9.08
C LYS A 191 -32.92 -3.64 -8.30
N ASN A 192 -31.89 -2.80 -8.39
CA ASN A 192 -30.60 -3.01 -7.76
C ASN A 192 -30.27 -1.83 -6.84
N TRP A 193 -29.36 -2.07 -5.89
CA TRP A 193 -28.68 -1.01 -5.16
C TRP A 193 -28.05 0.00 -6.11
N PHE A 194 -28.01 1.26 -5.70
CA PHE A 194 -27.51 2.34 -6.55
C PHE A 194 -26.63 3.28 -5.78
N LYS A 195 -25.43 3.52 -6.33
CA LYS A 195 -24.45 4.47 -5.81
C LYS A 195 -24.66 5.82 -6.50
N PRO A 196 -25.14 6.86 -5.79
CA PRO A 196 -25.27 8.19 -6.37
C PRO A 196 -23.91 8.77 -6.78
N HIS A 197 -23.91 9.55 -7.84
CA HIS A 197 -22.70 10.20 -8.35
C HIS A 197 -22.21 11.27 -7.35
N ALA A 198 -20.95 11.15 -6.92
CA ALA A 198 -20.30 12.16 -6.10
C ALA A 198 -19.97 13.42 -6.91
N ASN A 199 -20.11 14.59 -6.30
CA ASN A 199 -19.79 15.87 -6.92
C ASN A 199 -18.29 16.17 -7.02
N PHE A 200 -17.45 15.39 -6.36
CA PHE A 200 -16.00 15.40 -6.51
C PHE A 200 -15.50 14.45 -7.62
N CYS A 201 -16.39 13.69 -8.25
CA CYS A 201 -16.11 12.78 -9.37
C CYS A 201 -16.55 13.40 -10.70
N LEU A 202 -15.83 13.07 -11.78
CA LEU A 202 -16.23 13.42 -13.14
C LEU A 202 -17.18 12.36 -13.70
N ASP A 203 -18.19 12.82 -14.45
CA ASP A 203 -19.03 11.92 -15.22
C ASP A 203 -18.28 11.32 -16.44
N SER A 204 -18.87 10.33 -17.10
CA SER A 204 -18.20 9.65 -18.22
C SER A 204 -17.90 10.57 -19.42
N ILE A 205 -18.65 11.66 -19.61
CA ILE A 205 -18.44 12.60 -20.71
C ILE A 205 -17.28 13.53 -20.34
N GLN A 206 -17.34 14.13 -19.15
CA GLN A 206 -16.32 15.00 -18.59
C GLN A 206 -14.97 14.29 -18.49
N LYS A 207 -14.96 13.03 -18.01
CA LYS A 207 -13.76 12.18 -17.97
C LYS A 207 -13.13 11.99 -19.34
N LYS A 208 -13.97 11.77 -20.38
CA LYS A 208 -13.49 11.59 -21.75
C LYS A 208 -12.88 12.88 -22.31
N GLU A 209 -13.44 14.04 -21.96
CA GLU A 209 -12.88 15.35 -22.31
C GLU A 209 -11.54 15.60 -21.62
N ALA A 210 -11.45 15.34 -20.31
CA ALA A 210 -10.20 15.42 -19.55
C ALA A 210 -9.10 14.52 -20.14
N PHE A 211 -9.44 13.30 -20.57
CA PHE A 211 -8.47 12.42 -21.23
C PHE A 211 -8.09 12.84 -22.64
N ARG A 212 -9.02 13.40 -23.43
CA ARG A 212 -8.64 14.00 -24.72
C ARG A 212 -7.70 15.18 -24.53
N TRP A 213 -7.94 16.01 -23.52
CA TRP A 213 -7.05 17.11 -23.17
C TRP A 213 -5.67 16.59 -22.78
N LEU A 214 -5.59 15.61 -21.88
CA LEU A 214 -4.33 14.98 -21.47
C LEU A 214 -3.59 14.31 -22.63
N LYS A 215 -4.31 13.73 -23.60
CA LYS A 215 -3.73 13.00 -24.74
C LYS A 215 -3.26 13.90 -25.88
N TYR A 216 -3.99 14.97 -26.18
CA TYR A 216 -3.80 15.74 -27.41
C TYR A 216 -3.35 17.18 -27.20
N VAL A 217 -3.52 17.73 -25.99
CA VAL A 217 -3.24 19.14 -25.70
C VAL A 217 -2.05 19.29 -24.76
N VAL A 218 -1.98 18.45 -23.72
CA VAL A 218 -0.89 18.52 -22.74
C VAL A 218 0.42 18.11 -23.40
N MET A 219 1.36 19.05 -23.40
CA MET A 219 2.71 18.88 -23.91
C MET A 219 3.68 19.48 -22.88
N PHE A 220 4.83 18.85 -22.72
CA PHE A 220 5.86 19.29 -21.79
C PHE A 220 7.17 19.56 -22.52
N PRO A 221 8.04 20.44 -22.00
CA PRO A 221 9.44 20.50 -22.43
C PRO A 221 10.10 19.13 -22.31
N ASP A 222 11.13 18.90 -23.13
CA ASP A 222 11.90 17.67 -23.05
C ASP A 222 12.53 17.51 -21.65
N GLY A 223 12.52 16.29 -21.13
CA GLY A 223 12.97 15.98 -19.76
C GLY A 223 12.02 16.39 -18.62
N TYR A 224 10.95 17.16 -18.87
CA TYR A 224 10.08 17.67 -17.79
C TYR A 224 9.10 16.64 -17.23
N CYS A 225 8.51 15.78 -18.06
CA CYS A 225 7.53 14.76 -17.68
C CYS A 225 7.69 13.56 -18.60
N SER A 226 7.28 12.35 -18.16
CA SER A 226 7.11 11.28 -19.13
C SER A 226 5.98 11.62 -20.10
N ASN A 227 5.96 10.95 -21.26
CA ASN A 227 4.91 11.21 -22.24
C ASN A 227 3.57 10.60 -21.81
N MET A 228 2.85 11.30 -20.91
CA MET A 228 1.57 10.88 -20.34
C MET A 228 0.52 10.56 -21.42
N SER A 229 0.60 11.21 -22.59
CA SER A 229 -0.34 10.97 -23.71
C SER A 229 -0.34 9.52 -24.21
N LYS A 230 0.81 8.83 -24.10
CA LYS A 230 0.96 7.41 -24.47
C LYS A 230 0.19 6.51 -23.51
N GLY A 231 0.14 6.87 -22.23
CA GLY A 231 -0.59 6.12 -21.20
C GLY A 231 -2.11 6.25 -21.30
N VAL A 232 -2.64 7.26 -22.00
CA VAL A 232 -4.08 7.50 -22.10
C VAL A 232 -4.74 6.56 -23.11
N ASN A 233 -5.69 5.75 -22.64
CA ASN A 233 -6.55 4.95 -23.49
C ASN A 233 -7.99 5.48 -23.50
N LEU A 234 -8.41 6.06 -24.62
CA LEU A 234 -9.72 6.68 -24.79
C LEU A 234 -10.88 5.68 -24.99
N SER A 235 -10.59 4.44 -25.39
CA SER A 235 -11.62 3.41 -25.54
C SER A 235 -11.95 2.77 -24.19
N THR A 236 -10.94 2.49 -23.37
CA THR A 236 -11.14 1.92 -22.03
C THR A 236 -11.41 2.97 -20.97
N GLY A 237 -11.07 4.24 -21.22
CA GLY A 237 -11.19 5.31 -20.22
C GLY A 237 -10.26 5.10 -19.03
N LYS A 238 -9.04 4.62 -19.29
CA LYS A 238 -7.99 4.39 -18.29
C LYS A 238 -6.70 5.11 -18.70
N VAL A 239 -5.87 5.41 -17.71
CA VAL A 239 -4.48 5.86 -17.91
C VAL A 239 -3.56 4.83 -17.26
N THR A 240 -2.58 4.33 -18.01
CA THR A 240 -1.65 3.29 -17.58
C THR A 240 -0.20 3.75 -17.71
N GLY A 241 0.69 3.19 -16.90
CA GLY A 241 2.14 3.45 -17.01
C GLY A 241 2.60 4.80 -16.44
N LEU A 242 1.79 5.47 -15.62
CA LEU A 242 2.23 6.64 -14.88
C LEU A 242 3.18 6.21 -13.74
N LYS A 243 4.32 6.89 -13.64
CA LYS A 243 5.30 6.71 -12.56
C LYS A 243 5.11 7.78 -11.48
N SER A 244 5.81 7.64 -10.36
CA SER A 244 5.75 8.59 -9.23
C SER A 244 5.92 10.04 -9.70
N HIS A 245 6.93 10.30 -10.53
CA HIS A 245 7.18 11.62 -11.10
C HIS A 245 5.99 12.23 -11.86
N ASP A 246 5.25 11.41 -12.62
CA ASP A 246 4.09 11.89 -13.38
C ASP A 246 2.94 12.29 -12.45
N TYR A 247 2.76 11.58 -11.34
CA TYR A 247 1.79 11.93 -10.31
C TYR A 247 2.16 13.21 -9.57
N HIS A 248 3.46 13.46 -9.33
CA HIS A 248 3.91 14.74 -8.78
C HIS A 248 3.56 15.90 -9.71
N ILE A 249 3.84 15.77 -11.01
CA ILE A 249 3.50 16.80 -11.99
C ILE A 249 2.00 16.98 -12.10
N TRP A 250 1.26 15.87 -12.10
CA TRP A 250 -0.18 15.92 -12.16
C TRP A 250 -0.77 16.68 -10.97
N ILE A 251 -0.44 16.32 -9.73
CA ILE A 251 -1.01 16.98 -8.55
C ILE A 251 -0.52 18.43 -8.41
N GLN A 252 0.73 18.74 -8.76
CA GLN A 252 1.29 20.09 -8.57
C GLN A 252 0.91 21.08 -9.67
N ARG A 253 0.62 20.60 -10.91
CA ARG A 253 0.42 21.46 -12.08
C ARG A 253 -0.87 21.18 -12.86
N LEU A 254 -1.18 19.91 -13.14
CA LEU A 254 -2.26 19.57 -14.07
C LEU A 254 -3.62 19.48 -13.40
N MET A 255 -3.71 18.96 -12.19
CA MET A 255 -4.96 18.65 -11.50
C MET A 255 -5.92 19.85 -11.44
N PRO A 256 -5.49 21.06 -11.03
CA PRO A 256 -6.40 22.21 -10.97
C PRO A 256 -6.92 22.58 -12.36
N VAL A 257 -6.08 22.51 -13.39
CA VAL A 257 -6.48 22.84 -14.77
C VAL A 257 -7.43 21.78 -15.32
N MET A 258 -7.13 20.51 -15.06
CA MET A 258 -7.89 19.35 -15.55
C MET A 258 -9.30 19.30 -14.96
N LEU A 259 -9.48 19.64 -13.68
CA LEU A 259 -10.76 19.52 -12.98
C LEU A 259 -11.61 20.79 -13.03
N ARG A 260 -11.04 21.94 -13.42
CA ARG A 260 -11.73 23.23 -13.40
C ARG A 260 -12.97 23.23 -14.30
N GLY A 261 -14.10 23.63 -13.72
CA GLY A 261 -15.38 23.74 -14.44
C GLY A 261 -16.18 22.44 -14.55
N TYR A 262 -15.60 21.29 -14.17
CA TYR A 262 -16.32 20.01 -14.11
C TYR A 262 -16.89 19.70 -12.73
N ILE A 263 -16.15 20.04 -11.68
CA ILE A 263 -16.54 19.86 -10.28
C ILE A 263 -16.96 21.21 -9.67
N PRO A 264 -17.76 21.22 -8.57
CA PRO A 264 -18.18 22.44 -7.91
C PRO A 264 -17.00 23.32 -7.51
N GLU A 265 -17.17 24.64 -7.62
CA GLU A 265 -16.06 25.58 -7.43
C GLU A 265 -15.40 25.48 -6.05
N LYS A 266 -16.17 25.21 -4.99
CA LYS A 266 -15.61 25.02 -3.65
C LYS A 266 -14.74 23.76 -3.53
N VAL A 267 -15.17 22.64 -4.13
CA VAL A 267 -14.36 21.41 -4.21
C VAL A 267 -13.09 21.67 -5.01
N TRP A 268 -13.21 22.34 -6.16
CA TRP A 268 -12.07 22.71 -6.99
C TRP A 268 -11.06 23.60 -6.25
N ARG A 269 -11.52 24.58 -5.46
CA ARG A 269 -10.64 25.46 -4.67
C ARG A 269 -9.81 24.69 -3.66
N VAL A 270 -10.41 23.72 -2.96
CA VAL A 270 -9.67 22.86 -2.02
C VAL A 270 -8.63 22.01 -2.76
N LEU A 271 -8.97 21.41 -3.90
CA LEU A 271 -8.00 20.67 -4.72
C LEU A 271 -6.89 21.57 -5.28
N ALA A 272 -7.21 22.81 -5.68
CA ALA A 272 -6.23 23.79 -6.12
C ALA A 272 -5.28 24.22 -4.99
N GLN A 273 -5.78 24.35 -3.76
CA GLN A 273 -4.97 24.59 -2.57
C GLN A 273 -4.05 23.41 -2.27
N LEU A 274 -4.52 22.16 -2.42
CA LEU A 274 -3.69 20.96 -2.30
C LEU A 274 -2.55 20.96 -3.34
N SER A 275 -2.85 21.31 -4.59
CA SER A 275 -1.83 21.50 -5.62
C SER A 275 -0.82 22.57 -5.26
N HIS A 276 -1.29 23.71 -4.76
CA HIS A 276 -0.43 24.81 -4.32
C HIS A 276 0.47 24.39 -3.16
N PHE A 277 -0.07 23.70 -2.15
CA PHE A 277 0.69 23.17 -1.02
C PHE A 277 1.87 22.31 -1.48
N PHE A 278 1.63 21.28 -2.29
CA PHE A 278 2.70 20.40 -2.77
C PHE A 278 3.66 21.10 -3.72
N ARG A 279 3.17 22.02 -4.56
CA ARG A 279 4.04 22.78 -5.47
C ARG A 279 5.00 23.69 -4.71
N THR A 280 4.52 24.33 -3.64
CA THR A 280 5.33 25.21 -2.80
C THR A 280 6.31 24.42 -1.94
N LEU A 281 5.87 23.29 -1.36
CA LEU A 281 6.72 22.40 -0.56
C LEU A 281 7.84 21.76 -1.40
N CYS A 282 7.54 21.31 -2.61
CA CYS A 282 8.51 20.69 -3.51
C CYS A 282 9.23 21.71 -4.42
N ALA A 283 9.30 22.98 -4.03
CA ALA A 283 10.06 23.98 -4.77
C ALA A 283 11.57 23.82 -4.53
N LYS A 284 12.38 24.13 -5.55
CA LYS A 284 13.85 24.06 -5.46
C LYS A 284 14.42 24.93 -4.34
N GLN A 285 13.82 26.10 -4.14
CA GLN A 285 14.12 27.01 -3.06
C GLN A 285 12.83 27.26 -2.30
N ILE A 286 12.90 27.14 -0.98
CA ILE A 286 11.78 27.42 -0.09
C ILE A 286 12.05 28.68 0.71
N CYS A 287 11.02 29.49 0.90
CA CYS A 287 11.05 30.64 1.79
C CYS A 287 10.51 30.20 3.16
N PRO A 288 11.30 30.29 4.25
CA PRO A 288 10.86 29.86 5.58
C PRO A 288 9.56 30.52 6.03
N GLU A 289 9.35 31.80 5.72
CA GLU A 289 8.10 32.50 6.07
C GLU A 289 6.88 31.91 5.35
N VAL A 290 7.04 31.49 4.09
CA VAL A 290 5.98 30.85 3.31
C VAL A 290 5.69 29.45 3.85
N ILE A 291 6.72 28.65 4.15
CA ILE A 291 6.53 27.30 4.69
C ILE A 291 5.90 27.35 6.10
N ALA A 292 6.27 28.31 6.94
CA ALA A 292 5.62 28.53 8.24
C ALA A 292 4.12 28.81 8.09
N LYS A 293 3.71 29.59 7.08
CA LYS A 293 2.28 29.78 6.75
C LYS A 293 1.63 28.47 6.32
N LEU A 294 2.29 27.67 5.48
CA LEU A 294 1.76 26.36 5.07
C LEU A 294 1.56 25.41 6.26
N GLN A 295 2.46 25.42 7.25
CA GLN A 295 2.32 24.62 8.47
C GLN A 295 1.05 24.96 9.25
N HIS A 296 0.66 26.23 9.29
CA HIS A 296 -0.60 26.65 9.93
C HIS A 296 -1.84 26.34 9.07
N THR A 297 -1.71 26.37 7.75
CA THR A 297 -2.83 26.15 6.82
C THR A 297 -3.13 24.68 6.54
N VAL A 298 -2.13 23.80 6.59
CA VAL A 298 -2.29 22.39 6.19
C VAL A 298 -3.30 21.59 7.03
N PRO A 299 -3.50 21.83 8.34
CA PRO A 299 -4.57 21.15 9.10
C PRO A 299 -5.96 21.53 8.57
N GLU A 300 -6.19 22.80 8.28
CA GLU A 300 -7.46 23.27 7.69
C GLU A 300 -7.68 22.69 6.29
N LEU A 301 -6.62 22.61 5.48
CA LEU A 301 -6.67 21.95 4.18
C LEU A 301 -7.05 20.47 4.32
N LEU A 302 -6.48 19.75 5.28
CA LEU A 302 -6.81 18.35 5.53
C LEU A 302 -8.28 18.20 5.94
N CYS A 303 -8.77 19.01 6.88
CA CYS A 303 -10.18 18.99 7.27
C CYS A 303 -11.11 19.30 6.09
N ASN A 304 -10.74 20.24 5.22
CA ASN A 304 -11.50 20.55 4.01
C ASN A 304 -11.56 19.36 3.04
N LEU A 305 -10.46 18.61 2.90
CA LEU A 305 -10.44 17.38 2.13
C LEU A 305 -11.33 16.32 2.77
N GLU A 306 -11.29 16.18 4.10
CA GLU A 306 -12.12 15.22 4.86
C GLU A 306 -13.61 15.51 4.68
N MET A 307 -14.00 16.78 4.58
CA MET A 307 -15.38 17.18 4.28
C MET A 307 -15.83 16.81 2.85
N ILE A 308 -14.90 16.62 1.92
CA ILE A 308 -15.18 16.30 0.52
C ILE A 308 -15.17 14.78 0.28
N PHE A 309 -14.08 14.11 0.65
CA PHE A 309 -13.83 12.70 0.32
C PHE A 309 -14.39 11.76 1.40
N PRO A 310 -14.71 10.50 1.06
CA PRO A 310 -15.16 9.53 2.05
C PRO A 310 -14.02 9.13 3.02
N PRO A 311 -14.33 8.63 4.23
CA PRO A 311 -13.31 8.27 5.24
C PRO A 311 -12.23 7.31 4.72
N GLY A 312 -12.60 6.32 3.89
CA GLY A 312 -11.66 5.37 3.28
C GLY A 312 -10.60 6.00 2.34
N PHE A 313 -10.73 7.27 1.99
CA PHE A 313 -9.68 8.03 1.29
C PHE A 313 -8.48 8.30 2.20
N PHE A 314 -8.71 8.53 3.49
CA PHE A 314 -7.72 9.06 4.43
C PHE A 314 -6.89 7.96 5.08
N THR A 315 -6.05 7.32 4.27
CA THR A 315 -4.98 6.44 4.75
C THR A 315 -3.98 7.20 5.63
N PRO A 316 -3.11 6.53 6.41
CA PRO A 316 -2.06 7.20 7.17
C PRO A 316 -1.22 8.15 6.31
N MET A 317 -0.88 7.77 5.08
CA MET A 317 -0.13 8.61 4.13
C MET A 317 -0.82 9.94 3.80
N ALA A 318 -2.15 9.95 3.73
CA ALA A 318 -2.90 11.18 3.48
C ALA A 318 -2.83 12.15 4.67
N HIS A 319 -2.77 11.62 5.90
CA HIS A 319 -2.64 12.43 7.11
C HIS A 319 -1.22 12.96 7.32
N LEU A 320 -0.19 12.24 6.84
CA LEU A 320 1.22 12.66 6.99
C LEU A 320 1.51 14.03 6.37
N ILE A 321 0.67 14.53 5.45
CA ILE A 321 0.85 15.85 4.83
C ILE A 321 0.93 16.99 5.86
N VAL A 322 0.30 16.84 7.03
CA VAL A 322 0.31 17.88 8.08
C VAL A 322 1.69 18.11 8.69
N HIS A 323 2.56 17.12 8.60
CA HIS A 323 3.91 17.19 9.18
C HIS A 323 4.92 17.76 8.18
N LEU A 324 4.67 17.65 6.88
CA LEU A 324 5.67 17.94 5.85
C LEU A 324 6.20 19.38 5.87
N ALA A 325 5.35 20.35 6.18
CA ALA A 325 5.79 21.75 6.28
C ALA A 325 6.75 21.95 7.47
N ASN A 326 6.49 21.30 8.60
CA ASN A 326 7.40 21.33 9.75
C ASN A 326 8.73 20.62 9.42
N GLU A 327 8.67 19.47 8.76
CA GLU A 327 9.88 18.76 8.32
C GLU A 327 10.71 19.62 7.36
N ALA A 328 10.09 20.35 6.44
CA ALA A 328 10.80 21.25 5.53
C ALA A 328 11.42 22.47 6.25
N LEU A 329 10.82 22.96 7.35
CA LEU A 329 11.42 24.02 8.16
C LEU A 329 12.67 23.56 8.91
N LEU A 330 12.67 22.32 9.38
CA LEU A 330 13.78 21.73 10.15
C LEU A 330 14.88 21.16 9.24
N GLY A 331 14.48 20.40 8.21
CA GLY A 331 15.36 19.66 7.31
C GLY A 331 15.72 20.39 6.01
N GLY A 332 15.09 21.53 5.73
CA GLY A 332 15.29 22.29 4.49
C GLY A 332 14.44 21.79 3.31
N PRO A 333 14.74 22.24 2.08
CA PRO A 333 13.98 21.86 0.89
C PRO A 333 13.93 20.34 0.71
N VAL A 334 12.77 19.85 0.28
CA VAL A 334 12.58 18.44 -0.04
C VAL A 334 13.55 18.04 -1.16
N SER A 335 14.57 17.26 -0.82
CA SER A 335 15.48 16.68 -1.81
C SER A 335 14.69 15.70 -2.70
N PRO A 336 14.88 15.69 -4.04
CA PRO A 336 14.31 14.69 -4.95
C PRO A 336 14.63 13.24 -4.58
N HIS A 337 15.55 13.02 -3.62
CA HIS A 337 16.03 11.72 -3.19
C HIS A 337 15.87 11.42 -1.69
N GLY A 338 15.19 12.26 -0.89
CA GLY A 338 14.94 11.93 0.52
C GLY A 338 16.19 11.63 1.37
N ASN A 339 17.33 12.27 1.09
CA ASN A 339 18.55 11.97 1.83
C ASN A 339 18.55 12.63 3.22
N LEU A 340 18.63 11.76 4.23
CA LEU A 340 19.20 11.95 5.58
C LEU A 340 20.52 12.76 5.56
N PRO A 341 20.97 13.32 6.70
CA PRO A 341 22.06 14.30 6.75
C PRO A 341 23.34 13.74 6.15
N ILE A 342 24.04 14.62 5.42
CA ILE A 342 25.29 14.37 4.70
C ILE A 342 26.31 13.67 5.63
N PRO A 343 26.68 12.41 5.39
CA PRO A 343 27.82 11.78 6.07
C PRO A 343 29.13 12.29 5.45
N SER A 344 30.18 12.37 6.28
CA SER A 344 31.52 12.88 5.95
C SER A 344 32.13 12.28 4.68
N GLU A 345 32.94 13.11 4.00
CA GLU A 345 33.50 12.95 2.63
C GLU A 345 34.28 11.66 2.30
N ASP A 346 34.39 10.69 3.22
CA ASP A 346 35.29 9.54 3.05
C ASP A 346 34.62 8.26 2.51
N ASP A 347 33.28 8.15 2.50
CA ASP A 347 32.60 6.87 2.22
C ASP A 347 32.00 6.69 0.81
N TYR A 348 32.12 7.67 -0.09
CA TYR A 348 31.51 7.61 -1.44
C TYR A 348 32.50 7.79 -2.59
N ASN A 349 33.42 6.83 -2.76
CA ASN A 349 34.24 6.75 -3.98
C ASN A 349 33.80 5.67 -4.99
N ASN A 350 32.63 5.03 -4.83
CA ASN A 350 32.21 3.97 -5.76
C ASN A 350 30.69 3.82 -6.00
N ILE A 351 29.90 4.85 -5.73
CA ILE A 351 28.51 4.90 -6.21
C ILE A 351 28.39 6.16 -7.06
N ASP A 352 28.26 5.96 -8.37
CA ASP A 352 27.96 7.02 -9.32
C ASP A 352 26.55 7.57 -9.03
N PRO A 353 26.41 8.82 -8.54
CA PRO A 353 25.11 9.43 -8.19
C PRO A 353 24.17 9.61 -9.38
N VAL A 354 24.63 9.30 -10.60
CA VAL A 354 23.98 9.63 -11.87
C VAL A 354 23.02 8.52 -12.37
N THR A 355 22.83 7.42 -11.63
CA THR A 355 21.94 6.34 -12.10
C THR A 355 20.42 6.64 -12.03
N TYR A 356 20.03 7.85 -11.63
CA TYR A 356 18.71 8.42 -11.93
C TYR A 356 18.83 9.87 -12.43
N GLU A 357 19.15 10.04 -13.72
CA GLU A 357 19.17 11.34 -14.43
C GLU A 357 17.77 11.95 -14.67
N GLY A 358 16.85 11.82 -13.71
CA GLY A 358 15.62 12.61 -13.71
C GLY A 358 15.92 14.01 -13.19
N ILE A 359 16.32 14.95 -14.05
CA ILE A 359 16.35 16.38 -13.67
C ILE A 359 14.91 16.77 -13.32
N PHE A 360 14.60 16.89 -12.03
CA PHE A 360 13.34 17.46 -11.59
C PHE A 360 13.32 18.93 -12.02
N TYR A 361 12.58 19.24 -13.09
CA TYR A 361 12.38 20.61 -13.53
C TYR A 361 11.50 21.34 -12.51
N GLN A 362 12.15 22.10 -11.62
CA GLN A 362 11.51 22.95 -10.63
C GLN A 362 11.89 24.41 -10.92
N GLU A 363 10.90 25.19 -11.34
CA GLU A 363 11.04 26.62 -11.68
C GLU A 363 11.04 27.51 -10.42
N GLU A 364 11.69 28.68 -10.53
CA GLU A 364 11.62 29.76 -9.54
C GLU A 364 10.20 30.35 -9.47
N GLN A 365 9.76 30.66 -8.25
CA GLN A 365 8.37 30.99 -7.93
C GLN A 365 7.93 32.36 -8.45
N ASP A 366 6.69 32.41 -8.93
CA ASP A 366 5.80 33.56 -8.73
C ASP A 366 4.36 33.04 -8.56
N PHE A 367 3.48 33.88 -8.01
CA PHE A 367 2.00 33.79 -7.88
C PHE A 367 1.39 33.53 -6.48
N GLY A 368 0.81 34.61 -5.94
CA GLY A 368 -0.60 34.69 -5.52
C GLY A 368 -0.98 34.12 -4.15
N GLU A 369 -1.58 34.95 -3.30
CA GLU A 369 -2.10 34.55 -1.99
C GLU A 369 -3.42 33.79 -2.14
N TYR A 370 -3.49 32.55 -1.61
CA TYR A 370 -4.73 31.80 -1.47
C TYR A 370 -5.31 32.08 -0.08
N ILE A 371 -6.41 32.82 -0.03
CA ILE A 371 -7.16 33.05 1.23
C ILE A 371 -8.07 31.85 1.48
N LEU A 372 -8.02 31.31 2.70
CA LEU A 372 -8.91 30.24 3.16
C LEU A 372 -10.28 30.85 3.46
N GLU A 373 -11.30 30.45 2.71
CA GLU A 373 -12.68 30.67 3.09
C GLU A 373 -13.21 29.41 3.79
N PRO A 374 -14.04 29.56 4.84
CA PRO A 374 -14.66 28.41 5.51
C PRO A 374 -15.46 27.57 4.52
N PHE A 375 -15.19 26.26 4.49
CA PHE A 375 -15.97 25.32 3.69
C PHE A 375 -17.22 24.90 4.48
N VAL A 376 -18.40 25.03 3.87
CA VAL A 376 -19.69 24.64 4.48
C VAL A 376 -20.32 23.53 3.65
N GLN A 377 -20.79 22.47 4.31
CA GLN A 377 -21.27 21.25 3.66
C GLN A 377 -22.54 21.46 2.81
N GLU A 378 -23.35 22.47 3.14
CA GLU A 378 -24.56 22.86 2.39
C GLU A 378 -24.27 23.29 0.94
N ASP A 379 -23.02 23.63 0.63
CA ASP A 379 -22.60 24.11 -0.69
C ASP A 379 -22.34 23.00 -1.72
N LEU A 380 -22.37 21.75 -1.29
CA LEU A 380 -22.35 20.58 -2.17
C LEU A 380 -23.74 20.46 -2.82
N GLY A 381 -23.96 21.18 -3.93
CA GLY A 381 -25.24 21.47 -4.60
C GLY A 381 -26.25 20.32 -4.81
N ASN A 382 -27.46 20.68 -5.26
CA ASN A 382 -28.65 19.82 -5.31
C ASN A 382 -28.83 18.97 -6.58
N ASP A 383 -27.83 18.86 -7.45
CA ASP A 383 -28.06 18.37 -8.83
C ASP A 383 -27.81 16.86 -9.04
N ALA A 384 -27.52 16.10 -7.97
CA ALA A 384 -27.04 14.72 -8.05
C ALA A 384 -28.14 13.64 -8.14
N GLU A 385 -29.42 13.97 -8.01
CA GLU A 385 -30.45 12.95 -7.72
C GLU A 385 -30.66 11.88 -8.81
N THR A 386 -30.20 12.12 -10.04
CA THR A 386 -30.41 11.21 -11.19
C THR A 386 -29.14 10.63 -11.83
N ARG A 387 -27.94 11.01 -11.37
CA ARG A 387 -26.68 10.48 -11.91
C ARG A 387 -26.05 9.52 -10.90
N GLY A 388 -25.60 8.35 -11.36
CA GLY A 388 -25.02 7.32 -10.49
C GLY A 388 -25.00 5.96 -11.18
N GLU A 389 -24.53 4.94 -10.47
CA GLU A 389 -24.29 3.61 -11.03
C GLU A 389 -25.04 2.56 -10.22
N SER A 390 -25.64 1.59 -10.91
CA SER A 390 -26.22 0.42 -10.24
C SER A 390 -25.09 -0.49 -9.77
N VAL A 391 -25.19 -0.98 -8.54
CA VAL A 391 -24.25 -1.97 -8.01
C VAL A 391 -24.51 -3.29 -8.73
N VAL A 392 -23.44 -3.87 -9.28
CA VAL A 392 -23.47 -5.13 -10.03
C VAL A 392 -22.59 -6.20 -9.40
N ASP A 393 -21.65 -5.83 -8.54
CA ASP A 393 -20.77 -6.78 -7.88
C ASP A 393 -21.53 -7.59 -6.81
N LEU A 394 -21.42 -8.92 -6.88
CA LEU A 394 -22.19 -9.82 -6.03
C LEU A 394 -21.74 -9.79 -4.57
N LYS A 395 -20.45 -9.52 -4.30
CA LYS A 395 -19.95 -9.41 -2.92
C LYS A 395 -20.48 -8.14 -2.28
N ASP A 396 -20.44 -7.03 -3.02
CA ASP A 396 -21.00 -5.75 -2.58
C ASP A 396 -22.51 -5.85 -2.34
N ILE A 397 -23.26 -6.49 -3.25
CA ILE A 397 -24.71 -6.72 -3.07
C ILE A 397 -24.97 -7.55 -1.81
N SER A 398 -24.25 -8.66 -1.62
CA SER A 398 -24.42 -9.52 -0.44
C SER A 398 -24.09 -8.79 0.86
N MET A 399 -23.05 -7.94 0.86
CA MET A 399 -22.71 -7.10 2.01
C MET A 399 -23.84 -6.11 2.33
N LEU A 400 -24.36 -5.42 1.32
CA LEU A 400 -25.45 -4.45 1.48
C LEU A 400 -26.75 -5.10 1.95
N GLU A 401 -27.07 -6.30 1.45
CA GLU A 401 -28.23 -7.08 1.90
C GLU A 401 -28.11 -7.52 3.37
N LYS A 402 -26.93 -7.98 3.81
CA LYS A 402 -26.69 -8.29 5.23
C LYS A 402 -26.88 -7.09 6.14
N LEU A 403 -26.42 -5.91 5.70
CA LEU A 403 -26.60 -4.66 6.45
C LEU A 403 -28.08 -4.26 6.52
N LEU A 404 -28.84 -4.49 5.44
CA LEU A 404 -30.28 -4.28 5.41
C LEU A 404 -30.99 -5.20 6.42
N GLU A 405 -30.69 -6.49 6.40
CA GLU A 405 -31.26 -7.49 7.31
C GLU A 405 -30.92 -7.19 8.78
N ALA A 406 -29.69 -6.74 9.05
CA ALA A 406 -29.31 -6.30 10.40
C ALA A 406 -30.15 -5.10 10.85
N ASN A 407 -30.37 -4.14 9.96
CA ASN A 407 -31.09 -2.91 10.27
C ASN A 407 -32.61 -3.11 10.45
N ASP A 408 -33.20 -4.10 9.75
CA ASP A 408 -34.62 -4.46 9.88
C ASP A 408 -34.89 -5.33 11.13
N ASN A 409 -33.85 -5.83 11.82
CA ASN A 409 -33.95 -6.65 13.04
C ASN A 409 -33.86 -5.85 14.35
N TYR A 410 -33.75 -4.52 14.31
CA TYR A 410 -33.74 -3.66 15.49
C TYR A 410 -35.14 -3.17 15.87
N ASP A 411 -36.00 -4.09 16.32
CA ASP A 411 -37.09 -3.73 17.25
C ASP A 411 -36.64 -3.81 18.73
N GLU A 412 -35.41 -4.25 19.01
CA GLU A 412 -34.76 -4.12 20.33
C GLU A 412 -33.22 -4.14 20.18
N PRO A 413 -32.48 -3.11 20.61
CA PRO A 413 -31.02 -3.14 20.55
C PRO A 413 -30.45 -4.01 21.69
N PRO A 414 -29.63 -5.04 21.41
CA PRO A 414 -28.87 -5.71 22.45
C PRO A 414 -27.74 -4.79 22.96
N PRO A 415 -27.30 -4.93 24.22
CA PRO A 415 -26.26 -4.08 24.78
C PRO A 415 -24.94 -4.27 24.02
N VAL A 416 -24.35 -3.16 23.59
CA VAL A 416 -23.09 -3.10 22.86
C VAL A 416 -21.94 -3.45 23.81
N ASP A 417 -21.27 -4.58 23.56
CA ASP A 417 -19.96 -4.90 24.14
C ASP A 417 -18.86 -4.31 23.23
N PRO A 418 -18.06 -3.34 23.70
CA PRO A 418 -17.01 -2.67 22.91
C PRO A 418 -15.92 -3.61 22.37
N SER A 419 -15.86 -4.87 22.81
CA SER A 419 -14.79 -5.81 22.44
C SER A 419 -14.98 -6.53 21.09
N THR A 420 -16.12 -6.34 20.41
CA THR A 420 -16.45 -7.10 19.18
C THR A 420 -16.22 -6.34 17.86
N LEU A 421 -15.82 -5.08 17.91
CA LEU A 421 -15.62 -4.21 16.73
C LEU A 421 -14.34 -4.47 15.93
N TYR A 422 -13.44 -5.31 16.42
CA TYR A 422 -12.18 -5.63 15.74
C TYR A 422 -11.91 -7.14 15.80
N SER A 423 -12.54 -7.89 14.91
CA SER A 423 -12.06 -9.23 14.59
C SER A 423 -12.43 -9.59 13.15
N GLN A 424 -11.36 -9.93 12.41
CA GLN A 424 -11.33 -10.52 11.08
C GLN A 424 -11.55 -9.57 9.90
N ASP A 425 -10.44 -9.03 9.38
CA ASP A 425 -10.23 -8.88 7.94
C ASP A 425 -8.74 -9.07 7.65
N SER A 426 -8.35 -10.30 7.29
CA SER A 426 -7.09 -10.60 6.62
C SER A 426 -7.34 -10.47 5.12
N ASP A 427 -7.16 -9.28 4.56
CA ASP A 427 -7.21 -9.06 3.12
C ASP A 427 -5.95 -9.63 2.46
N SER A 428 -6.10 -10.80 1.82
CA SER A 428 -5.17 -11.29 0.83
C SER A 428 -5.53 -10.68 -0.53
N ASP A 429 -4.81 -9.62 -0.92
CA ASP A 429 -4.84 -9.09 -2.28
C ASP A 429 -4.13 -10.06 -3.24
N SER A 430 -4.88 -11.02 -3.79
CA SER A 430 -4.45 -11.77 -4.97
C SER A 430 -4.91 -11.02 -6.22
N ASP A 431 -4.00 -10.23 -6.78
CA ASP A 431 -4.14 -9.56 -8.07
C ASP A 431 -3.90 -10.57 -9.23
N PRO A 432 -4.89 -10.87 -10.08
CA PRO A 432 -4.75 -11.85 -11.16
C PRO A 432 -4.04 -11.29 -12.41
N GLU A 433 -3.50 -10.07 -12.39
CA GLU A 433 -2.76 -9.50 -13.54
C GLU A 433 -1.22 -9.58 -13.45
N LYS A 434 -0.65 -10.23 -12.42
CA LYS A 434 0.82 -10.45 -12.31
C LYS A 434 1.38 -11.67 -13.05
N GLU A 435 0.55 -12.46 -13.73
CA GLU A 435 1.00 -13.66 -14.47
C GLU A 435 1.32 -13.44 -15.96
N LYS A 436 1.54 -12.19 -16.42
CA LYS A 436 1.93 -11.93 -17.82
C LYS A 436 3.15 -11.01 -18.03
N GLU A 437 3.94 -10.75 -16.99
CA GLU A 437 5.17 -9.95 -17.10
C GLU A 437 6.48 -10.75 -17.09
N THR A 438 6.45 -12.10 -17.03
CA THR A 438 7.68 -12.92 -17.12
C THR A 438 7.99 -13.45 -18.53
N GLU A 439 7.37 -12.92 -19.59
CA GLU A 439 7.58 -13.41 -20.97
C GLU A 439 8.07 -12.34 -21.97
N TYR A 440 8.67 -11.24 -21.50
CA TYR A 440 9.26 -10.21 -22.37
C TYR A 440 10.72 -9.83 -22.04
N GLU A 441 11.45 -10.67 -21.29
CA GLU A 441 12.90 -10.53 -21.05
C GLU A 441 13.73 -11.70 -21.63
N SER A 442 13.23 -12.41 -22.65
CA SER A 442 14.02 -13.44 -23.37
C SER A 442 14.36 -13.11 -24.82
N GLU A 443 14.20 -11.86 -25.27
CA GLU A 443 14.65 -11.43 -26.61
C GLU A 443 15.32 -10.06 -26.57
N ARG A 444 16.53 -9.99 -26.00
CA ARG A 444 17.55 -8.99 -26.34
C ARG A 444 18.86 -9.32 -25.60
N GLU A 445 19.64 -10.21 -26.19
CA GLU A 445 21.11 -10.17 -26.12
C GLU A 445 21.66 -11.01 -27.27
N SER A 446 21.43 -10.50 -28.48
CA SER A 446 22.12 -10.89 -29.70
C SER A 446 22.37 -9.64 -30.53
N ASP A 447 23.48 -8.98 -30.25
CA ASP A 447 24.37 -8.34 -31.23
C ASP A 447 25.22 -7.31 -30.50
N ASP A 448 26.48 -7.67 -30.21
CA ASP A 448 27.58 -6.72 -30.19
C ASP A 448 28.85 -7.42 -30.69
N GLY A 449 29.27 -7.02 -31.89
CA GLY A 449 30.44 -7.54 -32.58
C GLY A 449 30.83 -6.65 -33.75
N TRP A 450 31.55 -5.57 -33.40
CA TRP A 450 32.36 -4.62 -34.19
C TRP A 450 31.84 -3.19 -34.34
#